data_AF-A0A522F707-F1
#
_entry.id   AF-A0A522F707-F1
#
_cell.length_a   1.000
_cell.length_b   1.000
_cell.length_c   1.000
_cell.angle_alpha   90.00
_cell.angle_beta   90.00
_cell.angle_gamma   90.00
#
_symmetry.space_group_name_H-M   'P 1'
#
loop_
_entity.id
_entity.type
_entity.pdbx_description
1 polymer ?
#
loop_
_entity_poly.entity_id
_entity_poly.type
_entity_poly.pdbx_seq_one_letter_code
_entity_poly.pdbx_strand_id
1 'polypeptide(L)'
;MFKNSLLTLAALSTCLISSSLTATPVRLNSYTELVQALKNGHRVNSIMDFKKCELAGGDNNTDVEFDAMGMSFNQGFFLINKLKGESQFAVGAIATNTIPRLTEGAVNRYKLIRVFEDNTVIQRAIMSDTQTGKILGWSEYACKLSNGNDQNGVSLFDYDVN
;
A
#
# COMPACT_ATOMS: atom_id res chain seq x y z
N MET A 1 62.31 41.62 18.39
CA MET A 1 61.61 42.17 17.20
C MET A 1 61.83 41.16 16.08
N PHE A 2 60.88 40.43 15.49
CA PHE A 2 59.43 40.38 15.50
C PHE A 2 59.00 38.90 15.35
N LYS A 3 57.95 38.49 16.06
CA LYS A 3 57.26 37.20 15.91
C LYS A 3 56.25 37.33 14.76
N ASN A 4 56.38 36.53 13.70
CA ASN A 4 55.33 36.31 12.69
C ASN A 4 54.92 34.84 12.81
N SER A 5 53.78 34.46 13.41
CA SER A 5 52.39 34.79 13.07
C SER A 5 52.03 34.36 11.65
N LEU A 6 51.78 33.07 11.46
CA LEU A 6 50.86 32.60 10.42
C LEU A 6 50.34 31.21 10.80
N LEU A 7 49.29 31.23 11.64
CA LEU A 7 48.33 30.14 11.76
C LEU A 7 47.81 29.82 10.35
N THR A 8 48.30 28.77 9.71
CA THR A 8 47.56 28.10 8.64
C THR A 8 46.70 27.05 9.31
N LEU A 9 45.55 27.51 9.78
CA LEU A 9 44.44 26.69 10.24
C LEU A 9 44.00 25.85 9.02
N ALA A 10 44.59 24.67 8.84
CA ALA A 10 44.13 23.67 7.89
C ALA A 10 42.78 23.14 8.41
N ALA A 11 41.72 23.92 8.15
CA ALA A 11 40.35 23.50 8.32
C ALA A 11 40.11 22.38 7.29
N LEU A 12 40.42 21.16 7.71
CA LEU A 12 40.03 19.92 7.05
C LEU A 12 38.50 19.88 7.07
N SER A 13 37.88 20.55 6.08
CA SER A 13 36.48 20.34 5.74
C SER A 13 36.37 18.92 5.20
N THR A 14 36.25 17.96 6.11
CA THR A 14 35.68 16.65 5.82
C THR A 14 34.24 16.91 5.37
N CYS A 15 34.06 17.06 4.07
CA CYS A 15 32.78 16.77 3.41
C CYS A 15 32.44 15.33 3.78
N LEU A 16 31.64 15.17 4.85
CA LEU A 16 30.86 13.97 5.09
C LEU A 16 29.99 13.81 3.85
N ILE A 17 30.43 12.96 2.93
CA ILE A 17 29.59 12.43 1.87
C ILE A 17 28.57 11.57 2.60
N SER A 18 27.49 12.18 3.05
CA SER A 18 26.29 11.47 3.47
C SER A 18 25.78 10.77 2.21
N SER A 19 26.26 9.55 1.95
CA SER A 19 25.64 8.66 0.99
C SER A 19 24.20 8.48 1.46
N SER A 20 23.27 9.19 0.81
CA SER A 20 21.85 8.97 0.98
C SER A 20 21.59 7.53 0.57
N LEU A 21 21.58 6.62 1.54
CA LEU A 21 21.08 5.26 1.35
C LEU A 21 19.64 5.44 0.89
N THR A 22 19.43 5.26 -0.41
CA THR A 22 18.10 5.15 -0.96
C THR A 22 17.61 3.79 -0.49
N ALA A 23 16.84 3.78 0.60
CA ALA A 23 16.21 2.56 1.09
C ALA A 23 15.40 1.96 -0.06
N THR A 24 15.88 0.83 -0.59
CA THR A 24 15.17 0.13 -1.65
C THR A 24 13.97 -0.55 -1.01
N PRO A 25 12.75 -0.40 -1.56
CA PRO A 25 11.58 -1.00 -0.95
C PRO A 25 11.76 -2.52 -0.82
N VAL A 26 11.53 -3.04 0.38
CA VAL A 26 11.63 -4.47 0.68
C VAL A 26 10.25 -5.09 0.57
N ARG A 27 10.16 -6.22 -0.11
CA ARG A 27 8.91 -6.97 -0.21
C ARG A 27 8.57 -7.61 1.13
N LEU A 28 7.31 -7.48 1.53
CA LEU A 28 6.74 -8.18 2.69
C LEU A 28 6.03 -9.43 2.19
N ASN A 29 6.50 -10.59 2.63
CA ASN A 29 6.09 -11.91 2.15
C ASN A 29 4.97 -12.53 3.00
N SER A 30 4.64 -11.93 4.14
CA SER A 30 3.66 -12.46 5.08
C SER A 30 2.89 -11.38 5.82
N TYR A 31 1.75 -11.77 6.38
CA TYR A 31 1.00 -10.96 7.35
C TYR A 31 1.85 -10.54 8.54
N THR A 32 2.70 -11.43 9.06
CA THR A 32 3.57 -11.14 10.21
C THR A 32 4.54 -10.00 9.89
N GLU A 33 5.15 -10.02 8.71
CA GLU A 33 6.04 -8.95 8.25
C GLU A 33 5.28 -7.62 8.05
N LEU A 34 4.07 -7.67 7.50
CA LEU A 34 3.18 -6.50 7.42
C LEU A 34 2.88 -5.89 8.78
N VAL A 35 2.47 -6.72 9.75
CA VAL A 35 2.18 -6.27 11.11
C VAL A 35 3.42 -5.64 11.74
N GLN A 36 4.59 -6.25 11.55
CA GLN A 36 5.83 -5.73 12.11
C GLN A 36 6.22 -4.38 11.51
N ALA A 37 6.17 -4.24 10.18
CA ALA A 37 6.45 -2.98 9.49
C ALA A 37 5.53 -1.85 9.99
N LEU A 38 4.23 -2.10 10.05
CA LEU A 38 3.26 -1.12 10.53
C LEU A 38 3.45 -0.76 12.01
N LYS A 39 3.77 -1.73 12.87
CA LYS A 39 4.09 -1.47 14.30
C LYS A 39 5.34 -0.62 14.48
N ASN A 40 6.29 -0.72 13.55
CA ASN A 40 7.49 0.12 13.53
C ASN A 40 7.22 1.52 12.94
N GLY A 41 5.98 1.81 12.51
CA GLY A 41 5.63 3.08 11.87
C GLY A 41 6.09 3.20 10.42
N HIS A 42 6.46 2.09 9.78
CA HIS A 42 6.95 2.09 8.41
C HIS A 42 5.82 2.30 7.40
N ARG A 43 6.15 2.95 6.29
CA ARG A 43 5.28 3.14 5.13
C ARG A 43 5.21 1.85 4.34
N VAL A 44 4.01 1.33 4.20
CA VAL A 44 3.72 0.14 3.39
C VAL A 44 2.86 0.51 2.19
N ASN A 45 3.25 0.05 1.00
CA ASN A 45 2.41 0.09 -0.19
C ASN A 45 2.03 -1.33 -0.63
N SER A 46 0.82 -1.45 -1.18
CA SER A 46 0.35 -2.64 -1.89
C SER A 46 0.29 -2.40 -3.38
N ILE A 47 0.49 -3.47 -4.15
CA ILE A 47 0.18 -3.57 -5.56
C ILE A 47 -0.71 -4.81 -5.73
N MET A 48 -1.91 -4.63 -6.27
CA MET A 48 -2.87 -5.70 -6.53
C MET A 48 -2.99 -5.92 -8.03
N ASP A 49 -2.69 -7.12 -8.49
CA ASP A 49 -2.93 -7.62 -9.85
C ASP A 49 -4.28 -8.34 -9.86
N PHE A 50 -5.29 -7.71 -10.46
CA PHE A 50 -6.67 -8.20 -10.42
C PHE A 50 -6.87 -9.45 -11.28
N LYS A 51 -6.01 -9.69 -12.28
CA LYS A 51 -6.08 -10.93 -13.09
C LYS A 51 -5.71 -12.17 -12.29
N LYS A 52 -5.01 -12.00 -11.16
CA LYS A 52 -4.63 -13.05 -10.21
C LYS A 52 -5.54 -13.12 -8.99
N CYS A 53 -6.68 -12.43 -9.05
CA CYS A 53 -7.66 -12.38 -7.98
C CYS A 53 -8.99 -12.95 -8.44
N GLU A 54 -9.74 -13.51 -7.51
CA GLU A 54 -11.11 -13.96 -7.72
C GLU A 54 -12.09 -12.81 -7.42
N LEU A 55 -13.06 -12.58 -8.30
CA LEU A 55 -14.19 -11.70 -8.01
C LEU A 55 -15.13 -12.43 -7.03
N ALA A 56 -15.03 -12.08 -5.75
CA ALA A 56 -15.81 -12.69 -4.66
C ALA A 56 -17.22 -12.09 -4.52
N GLY A 57 -17.45 -10.90 -5.09
CA GLY A 57 -18.76 -10.28 -5.15
C GLY A 57 -18.73 -8.91 -5.82
N GLY A 58 -19.88 -8.40 -6.22
CA GLY A 58 -19.99 -7.07 -6.82
C GLY A 58 -21.24 -6.92 -7.66
N ASP A 59 -21.45 -5.70 -8.14
CA ASP A 59 -22.47 -5.42 -9.14
C ASP A 59 -21.86 -5.61 -10.53
N ASN A 60 -22.58 -6.25 -11.46
CA ASN A 60 -22.09 -6.53 -12.83
C ASN A 60 -21.87 -5.28 -13.71
N ASN A 61 -21.96 -4.07 -13.15
CA ASN A 61 -21.97 -2.78 -13.85
C ASN A 61 -20.70 -1.96 -13.57
N THR A 62 -19.52 -2.58 -13.57
CA THR A 62 -18.27 -1.82 -13.49
C THR A 62 -17.71 -1.58 -14.89
N ASP A 63 -17.93 -0.39 -15.46
CA ASP A 63 -17.38 0.04 -16.77
C ASP A 63 -15.84 0.17 -16.81
N VAL A 64 -15.14 -0.23 -15.73
CA VAL A 64 -13.70 -0.05 -15.59
C VAL A 64 -13.07 -1.36 -15.15
N GLU A 65 -12.42 -2.03 -16.10
CA GLU A 65 -11.56 -3.18 -15.86
C GLU A 65 -10.15 -2.70 -15.54
N PHE A 66 -9.56 -3.20 -14.44
CA PHE A 66 -8.20 -2.86 -14.05
C PHE A 66 -7.31 -4.09 -14.19
N ASP A 67 -6.13 -3.91 -14.75
CA ASP A 67 -5.10 -4.94 -14.73
C ASP A 67 -4.46 -5.00 -13.34
N ALA A 68 -3.92 -3.87 -12.88
CA ALA A 68 -3.31 -3.74 -11.56
C ALA A 68 -3.56 -2.37 -10.93
N MET A 69 -3.41 -2.30 -9.60
CA MET A 69 -3.55 -1.06 -8.83
C MET A 69 -2.58 -0.98 -7.65
N GLY A 70 -1.92 0.17 -7.50
CA GLY A 70 -1.16 0.52 -6.32
C GLY A 70 -2.03 1.20 -5.24
N MET A 71 -1.72 0.96 -3.97
CA MET A 71 -2.38 1.59 -2.83
C MET A 71 -1.48 1.66 -1.59
N SER A 72 -1.38 2.83 -0.97
CA SER A 72 -0.63 3.04 0.28
C SER A 72 -1.46 2.76 1.53
N PHE A 73 -0.82 2.22 2.56
CA PHE A 73 -1.38 1.98 3.89
C PHE A 73 -1.27 3.25 4.74
N ASN A 74 -1.93 4.34 4.31
CA ASN A 74 -1.83 5.63 4.99
C ASN A 74 -2.50 5.64 6.38
N GLN A 75 -3.53 4.82 6.56
CA GLN A 75 -4.23 4.60 7.83
C GLN A 75 -4.44 3.09 7.99
N GLY A 76 -3.44 2.42 8.57
CA GLY A 76 -3.49 1.00 8.91
C GLY A 76 -4.30 0.78 10.20
N PHE A 77 -5.24 -0.16 10.19
CA PHE A 77 -6.02 -0.55 11.35
C PHE A 77 -5.76 -2.02 11.67
N PHE A 78 -5.52 -2.33 12.95
CA PHE A 78 -5.51 -3.72 13.42
C PHE A 78 -6.94 -4.08 13.84
N LEU A 79 -7.50 -5.09 13.19
CA LEU A 79 -8.91 -5.46 13.30
C LEU A 79 -9.03 -6.92 13.76
N ILE A 80 -10.07 -7.19 14.55
CA ILE A 80 -10.57 -8.56 14.77
C ILE A 80 -11.85 -8.66 13.96
N ASN A 81 -11.82 -9.42 12.86
CA ASN A 81 -13.01 -9.68 12.04
C ASN A 81 -13.60 -11.03 12.40
N LYS A 82 -14.92 -11.16 12.33
CA LYS A 82 -15.57 -12.48 12.36
C LYS A 82 -15.86 -12.93 10.93
N LEU A 83 -15.11 -13.89 10.42
CA LEU A 83 -15.36 -14.50 9.12
C LEU A 83 -15.90 -15.91 9.35
N LYS A 84 -17.08 -16.22 8.80
CA LYS A 84 -17.73 -17.55 8.93
C LYS A 84 -17.92 -18.03 10.38
N GLY A 85 -18.08 -17.09 11.32
CA GLY A 85 -18.27 -17.41 12.75
C GLY A 85 -16.98 -17.49 13.57
N GLU A 86 -15.81 -17.44 12.93
CA GLU A 86 -14.51 -17.47 13.58
C GLU A 86 -13.89 -16.08 13.62
N SER A 87 -13.28 -15.72 14.76
CA SER A 87 -12.47 -14.50 14.87
C SER A 87 -11.16 -14.68 14.12
N GLN A 88 -10.87 -13.78 13.19
CA GLN A 88 -9.62 -13.72 12.44
C GLN A 88 -9.02 -12.32 12.58
N PHE A 89 -7.73 -12.23 12.89
CA PHE A 89 -7.05 -10.94 12.90
C PHE A 89 -6.77 -10.49 11.47
N ALA A 90 -6.93 -9.19 11.23
CA ALA A 90 -6.65 -8.59 9.95
C ALA A 90 -6.02 -7.21 10.10
N VAL A 91 -5.15 -6.86 9.17
CA VAL A 91 -4.71 -5.49 8.96
C VAL A 91 -5.56 -4.88 7.86
N GLY A 92 -6.28 -3.81 8.19
CA GLY A 92 -7.06 -3.04 7.24
C GLY A 92 -6.34 -1.78 6.78
N ALA A 93 -6.54 -1.35 5.54
CA ALA A 93 -6.19 0.00 5.10
C ALA A 93 -7.23 0.55 4.13
N ILE A 94 -7.44 1.86 4.20
CA ILE A 94 -8.38 2.56 3.32
C ILE A 94 -7.61 3.46 2.38
N ALA A 95 -8.00 3.46 1.11
CA ALA A 95 -7.60 4.50 0.19
C ALA A 95 -8.78 5.00 -0.64
N THR A 96 -8.74 6.29 -0.92
CA THR A 96 -9.69 6.97 -1.77
C THR A 96 -8.96 7.55 -2.97
N ASN A 97 -9.50 7.36 -4.16
CA ASN A 97 -8.97 8.03 -5.35
C ASN A 97 -10.10 8.38 -6.31
N THR A 98 -9.91 9.45 -7.06
CA THR A 98 -10.80 9.85 -8.16
C THR A 98 -10.21 9.38 -9.47
N ILE A 99 -11.02 8.76 -10.32
CA ILE A 99 -10.60 8.33 -11.67
C ILE A 99 -11.54 8.92 -12.72
N PRO A 100 -11.03 9.31 -13.89
CA PRO A 100 -11.87 9.66 -15.03
C PRO A 100 -12.60 8.40 -15.54
N ARG A 101 -13.84 8.56 -15.99
CA ARG A 101 -14.53 7.52 -16.77
C ARG A 101 -14.22 7.72 -18.25
N LEU A 102 -14.21 6.62 -19.01
CA LEU A 102 -13.98 6.65 -20.45
C LEU A 102 -15.10 7.37 -21.21
N THR A 103 -16.34 7.27 -20.73
CA THR A 103 -17.52 7.81 -21.42
C THR A 103 -17.91 9.18 -20.90
N GLU A 104 -18.10 9.37 -19.59
CA GLU A 104 -18.47 10.68 -19.03
C GLU A 104 -18.02 10.86 -17.57
N GLY A 105 -17.42 12.03 -17.28
CA GLY A 105 -17.14 12.50 -15.91
C GLY A 105 -16.03 11.76 -15.17
N ALA A 106 -16.11 11.77 -13.85
CA ALA A 106 -15.18 11.09 -12.96
C ALA A 106 -15.94 10.35 -11.84
N VAL A 107 -15.29 9.36 -11.24
CA VAL A 107 -15.84 8.61 -10.11
C VAL A 107 -14.87 8.61 -8.95
N ASN A 108 -15.42 8.74 -7.75
CA ASN A 108 -14.69 8.48 -6.52
C ASN A 108 -14.71 6.99 -6.23
N ARG A 109 -13.56 6.43 -5.89
CA ARG A 109 -13.42 5.06 -5.43
C ARG A 109 -12.97 5.05 -3.99
N TYR A 110 -13.72 4.37 -3.14
CA TYR A 110 -13.37 4.08 -1.76
C TYR A 110 -12.99 2.63 -1.68
N LYS A 111 -11.74 2.35 -1.29
CA LYS A 111 -11.17 1.01 -1.27
C LYS A 111 -10.79 0.67 0.15
N LEU A 112 -11.22 -0.50 0.60
CA LEU A 112 -10.78 -1.13 1.84
C LEU A 112 -10.06 -2.42 1.48
N ILE A 113 -8.77 -2.51 1.81
CA ILE A 113 -8.03 -3.77 1.79
C ILE A 113 -8.01 -4.34 3.20
N ARG A 114 -8.08 -5.66 3.31
CA ARG A 114 -7.86 -6.41 4.54
C ARG A 114 -6.89 -7.54 4.24
N VAL A 115 -5.81 -7.63 4.98
CA VAL A 115 -4.85 -8.73 4.93
C VAL A 115 -5.01 -9.55 6.21
N PHE A 116 -5.31 -10.84 6.06
CA PHE A 116 -5.57 -11.77 7.16
C PHE A 116 -4.31 -12.58 7.51
N GLU A 117 -4.31 -13.21 8.69
CA GLU A 117 -3.19 -14.01 9.21
C GLU A 117 -2.77 -15.16 8.29
N ASP A 118 -3.71 -15.72 7.52
CA ASP A 118 -3.47 -16.81 6.56
C ASP A 118 -3.00 -16.30 5.18
N ASN A 119 -2.55 -15.04 5.12
CA ASN A 119 -2.15 -14.32 3.91
C ASN A 119 -3.27 -14.15 2.88
N THR A 120 -4.54 -14.39 3.24
CA THR A 120 -5.68 -13.96 2.43
C THR A 120 -5.76 -12.45 2.39
N VAL A 121 -6.08 -11.91 1.23
CA VAL A 121 -6.31 -10.49 1.01
C VAL A 121 -7.70 -10.30 0.42
N ILE A 122 -8.52 -9.49 1.09
CA ILE A 122 -9.83 -9.07 0.58
C ILE A 122 -9.79 -7.58 0.29
N GLN A 123 -10.20 -7.19 -0.91
CA GLN A 123 -10.31 -5.79 -1.31
C GLN A 123 -11.74 -5.48 -1.72
N ARG A 124 -12.39 -4.60 -0.97
CA ARG A 124 -13.71 -4.08 -1.33
C ARG A 124 -13.62 -2.65 -1.83
N ALA A 125 -14.13 -2.39 -3.02
CA ALA A 125 -14.21 -1.07 -3.62
C ALA A 125 -15.67 -0.64 -3.77
N ILE A 126 -15.95 0.61 -3.46
CA ILE A 126 -17.24 1.27 -3.75
C ILE A 126 -16.95 2.43 -4.69
N MET A 127 -17.74 2.56 -5.74
CA MET A 127 -17.66 3.65 -6.72
C MET A 127 -18.84 4.60 -6.54
N SER A 128 -18.58 5.90 -6.53
CA SER A 128 -19.62 6.92 -6.54
C SER A 128 -19.34 8.00 -7.57
N ASP A 129 -20.41 8.59 -8.09
CA ASP A 129 -20.33 9.74 -8.98
C ASP A 129 -19.73 10.95 -8.25
N THR A 130 -18.75 11.63 -8.88
CA THR A 130 -18.02 12.72 -8.20
C THR A 130 -18.88 13.95 -7.94
N GLN A 131 -19.94 14.18 -8.72
CA GLN A 131 -20.75 15.39 -8.63
C GLN A 131 -21.93 15.20 -7.67
N THR A 132 -22.60 14.05 -7.78
CA THR A 132 -23.84 13.74 -7.06
C THR A 132 -23.60 12.90 -5.81
N GLY A 133 -22.45 12.25 -5.68
CA GLY A 133 -22.14 11.31 -4.60
C GLY A 133 -22.92 9.98 -4.68
N LYS A 134 -23.75 9.79 -5.71
CA LYS A 134 -24.55 8.58 -5.89
C LYS A 134 -23.64 7.36 -6.04
N ILE A 135 -23.90 6.30 -5.28
CA ILE A 135 -23.19 5.02 -5.45
C ILE A 135 -23.57 4.43 -6.80
N LEU A 136 -22.55 4.13 -7.60
CA LEU A 136 -22.69 3.58 -8.95
C LEU A 136 -22.51 2.06 -8.96
N GLY A 137 -21.75 1.54 -7.99
CA GLY A 137 -21.58 0.10 -7.79
C GLY A 137 -20.47 -0.22 -6.81
N TRP A 138 -20.25 -1.50 -6.60
CA TRP A 138 -19.16 -2.02 -5.76
C TRP A 138 -18.59 -3.32 -6.32
N SER A 139 -17.39 -3.66 -5.87
CA SER A 139 -16.73 -4.92 -6.17
C SER A 139 -15.95 -5.40 -4.95
N GLU A 140 -15.79 -6.71 -4.82
CA GLU A 140 -14.98 -7.36 -3.82
C GLU A 140 -14.11 -8.42 -4.49
N TYR A 141 -12.80 -8.30 -4.32
CA TYR A 141 -11.82 -9.24 -4.82
C TYR A 141 -11.18 -9.99 -3.66
N ALA A 142 -11.00 -11.30 -3.85
CA ALA A 142 -10.24 -12.17 -2.96
C ALA A 142 -8.95 -12.61 -3.65
N CYS A 143 -7.83 -12.43 -2.97
CA CYS A 143 -6.50 -12.76 -3.46
C CYS A 143 -5.66 -13.39 -2.34
N LYS A 144 -4.45 -13.82 -2.68
CA LYS A 144 -3.39 -14.15 -1.72
C LYS A 144 -2.25 -13.14 -1.78
N LEU A 145 -1.53 -12.98 -0.67
CA LEU A 145 -0.27 -12.25 -0.62
C LEU A 145 0.82 -13.03 -1.37
N SER A 146 1.63 -12.31 -2.14
CA SER A 146 2.69 -12.83 -2.99
C SER A 146 4.05 -12.62 -2.36
N ASN A 147 4.84 -13.69 -2.34
CA ASN A 147 6.25 -13.66 -1.96
C ASN A 147 7.20 -13.31 -3.14
N GLY A 148 6.65 -12.99 -4.32
CA GLY A 148 7.42 -12.65 -5.53
C GLY A 148 7.90 -13.85 -6.36
N ASN A 149 7.79 -15.08 -5.85
CA ASN A 149 8.11 -16.33 -6.56
C ASN A 149 6.86 -17.20 -6.80
N ASP A 150 5.67 -16.66 -6.55
CA ASP A 150 4.38 -17.32 -6.71
C ASP A 150 3.50 -16.59 -7.74
N GLN A 151 2.30 -17.10 -7.97
CA GLN A 151 1.30 -16.49 -8.86
C GLN A 151 0.19 -15.77 -8.07
N ASN A 152 0.48 -15.33 -6.84
CA ASN A 152 -0.51 -14.65 -6.01
C ASN A 152 -0.67 -13.18 -6.44
N GLY A 153 -1.85 -12.61 -6.19
CA GLY A 153 -2.25 -11.32 -6.77
C GLY A 153 -1.81 -10.07 -6.02
N VAL A 154 -1.33 -10.16 -4.77
CA VAL A 154 -1.03 -8.96 -3.97
C VAL A 154 0.43 -8.92 -3.58
N SER A 155 1.13 -7.84 -3.89
CA SER A 155 2.47 -7.56 -3.42
C SER A 155 2.45 -6.45 -2.37
N LEU A 156 3.19 -6.61 -1.28
CA LEU A 156 3.38 -5.58 -0.27
C LEU A 156 4.85 -5.16 -0.21
N PHE A 157 5.09 -3.88 0.02
CA PHE A 157 6.43 -3.30 0.07
C PHE A 157 6.55 -2.32 1.23
N ASP A 158 7.59 -2.49 2.03
CA ASP A 158 8.04 -1.58 3.07
C ASP A 158 9.12 -0.65 2.50
N TYR A 159 8.92 0.65 2.63
CA TYR A 159 9.80 1.69 2.07
C TYR A 159 10.81 2.25 3.08
N ASP A 160 10.75 1.82 4.34
CA ASP A 160 11.51 2.43 5.43
C ASP A 160 12.47 1.45 6.10
N VAL A 161 12.77 0.32 5.45
CA VAL A 161 13.78 -0.64 5.92
C VAL A 161 15.17 0.01 5.89
N ASN A 162 15.72 0.25 7.08
CA ASN A 162 17.10 0.69 7.31
C ASN A 162 17.81 -0.29 8.23
#